data_AF-A0A7R9DR40-F1
#
_entry.id   AF-A0A7R9DR40-F1
#
_cell.length_a   1.000
_cell.length_b   1.000
_cell.length_c   1.000
_cell.angle_alpha   90.00
_cell.angle_beta   90.00
_cell.angle_gamma   90.00
#
_symmetry.space_group_name_H-M   'P 1'
#
loop_
_entity.id
_entity.type
_entity.pdbx_description
1 polymer ?
#
loop_
_entity_poly.entity_id
_entity_poly.type
_entity_poly.pdbx_seq_one_letter_code
_entity_poly.pdbx_strand_id
1 'polypeptide(L)'
;MEGAMMTCFQTVIPTVCLVGPCGKYHPNNLNTADCTEQIGSPVNSIIEEASYSGIILPSTDWHTLTHHGNTARITYRVRVQCDIHYFNSTCTKFCRPRDDKFGHYHCDNNGDKECIGGWRGANCEIAVCKTGCHPIHGKCDQPGGCE
;
A
#
# COMPACT_ATOMS: atom_id res chain seq x y z
N MET A 1 4.96 28.46 20.11
CA MET A 1 5.77 27.53 19.32
C MET A 1 4.87 27.04 18.20
N GLU A 2 4.91 27.74 17.07
CA GLU A 2 4.12 27.42 15.88
C GLU A 2 4.72 26.17 15.21
N GLY A 3 3.88 25.18 14.94
CA GLY A 3 4.30 23.94 14.29
C GLY A 3 4.26 24.11 12.78
N ALA A 4 5.40 23.91 12.12
CA ALA A 4 5.44 23.81 10.67
C ALA A 4 4.77 22.49 10.23
N MET A 5 3.86 22.56 9.25
CA MET A 5 3.22 21.38 8.70
C MET A 5 4.08 20.81 7.56
N MET A 6 4.31 19.51 7.58
CA MET A 6 5.15 18.82 6.62
C MET A 6 4.31 18.18 5.52
N THR A 7 4.61 18.48 4.26
CA THR A 7 4.03 17.80 3.10
C THR A 7 5.11 16.94 2.44
N CYS A 8 4.90 15.63 2.42
CA CYS A 8 5.79 14.69 1.73
C CYS A 8 5.09 14.17 0.47
N PHE A 9 5.76 14.31 -0.67
CA PHE A 9 5.29 13.76 -1.95
C PHE A 9 6.10 12.51 -2.28
N GLN A 10 5.39 11.45 -2.64
CA GLN A 10 5.99 10.18 -3.03
C GLN A 10 6.06 10.11 -4.55
N THR A 11 7.21 10.40 -5.14
CA THR A 11 7.44 10.26 -6.59
C THR A 11 8.32 9.04 -6.86
N VAL A 12 7.75 7.86 -6.58
CA VAL A 12 8.24 6.52 -6.95
C VAL A 12 9.64 6.09 -6.46
N ILE A 13 10.67 6.93 -6.38
CA ILE A 13 12.04 6.53 -5.98
C ILE A 13 12.83 7.62 -5.19
N PRO A 14 12.38 8.89 -5.06
CA PRO A 14 12.74 9.73 -3.91
C PRO A 14 11.52 10.27 -3.15
N THR A 15 11.62 10.36 -1.82
CA THR A 15 10.64 11.11 -1.00
C THR A 15 11.15 12.53 -0.83
N VAL A 16 10.36 13.51 -1.27
CA VAL A 16 10.65 14.93 -1.09
C VAL A 16 9.69 15.47 -0.04
N CYS A 17 10.22 16.04 1.05
CA CYS A 17 9.41 16.69 2.07
C CYS A 17 9.73 18.17 2.10
N LEU A 18 8.70 19.00 1.94
CA LEU A 18 8.81 20.47 1.94
C LEU A 18 8.23 21.03 3.25
N VAL A 19 8.86 22.09 3.75
CA VAL A 19 8.41 22.84 4.93
C VAL A 19 7.97 24.24 4.48
N GLY A 20 6.69 24.57 4.69
CA GLY A 20 6.11 25.88 4.38
C GLY A 20 5.49 26.58 5.61
N PRO A 21 5.28 27.90 5.59
CA PRO A 21 4.65 28.64 6.67
C PRO A 21 3.12 28.36 6.74
N CYS A 22 2.56 28.17 7.94
CA CYS A 22 1.13 27.93 8.14
C CYS A 22 0.40 29.19 8.66
N GLY A 23 -0.62 29.65 7.94
CA GLY A 23 -1.62 30.61 8.43
C GLY A 23 -2.72 29.92 9.27
N LYS A 24 -3.38 30.68 10.15
CA LYS A 24 -4.19 30.26 11.31
C LYS A 24 -5.38 29.30 11.02
N TYR A 25 -5.67 28.44 12.00
CA TYR A 25 -6.83 27.53 12.07
C TYR A 25 -8.17 28.28 12.20
N HIS A 26 -9.08 28.14 11.22
CA HIS A 26 -10.48 28.58 11.33
C HIS A 26 -11.40 27.38 11.68
N PRO A 27 -12.21 27.47 12.74
CA PRO A 27 -12.86 26.29 13.35
C PRO A 27 -14.07 25.69 12.60
N ASN A 28 -14.43 26.16 11.40
CA ASN A 28 -15.74 25.86 10.80
C ASN A 28 -15.73 25.18 9.42
N ASN A 29 -14.63 24.57 8.96
CA ASN A 29 -14.66 23.78 7.72
C ASN A 29 -13.71 22.56 7.79
N LEU A 30 -14.29 21.36 7.90
CA LEU A 30 -13.56 20.09 8.06
C LEU A 30 -13.13 19.43 6.74
N ASN A 31 -13.44 20.02 5.58
CA ASN A 31 -13.27 19.35 4.28
C ASN A 31 -12.33 20.05 3.28
N THR A 32 -11.55 21.03 3.70
CA THR A 32 -10.50 21.61 2.85
C THR A 32 -9.37 22.12 3.74
N ALA A 33 -8.24 21.40 3.75
CA ALA A 33 -6.96 22.00 4.12
C ALA A 33 -6.49 22.83 2.93
N ASP A 34 -7.06 24.03 2.78
CA ASP A 34 -6.68 24.96 1.73
C ASP A 34 -5.62 25.92 2.29
N CYS A 35 -4.36 25.73 1.88
CA CYS A 35 -3.22 26.54 2.30
C CYS A 35 -3.07 27.82 1.45
N THR A 36 -4.13 28.32 0.81
CA THR A 36 -4.05 29.52 -0.03
C THR A 36 -4.94 30.65 0.45
N GLU A 37 -4.37 31.52 1.27
CA GLU A 37 -4.67 32.96 1.20
C GLU A 37 -3.46 33.74 1.71
N GLN A 38 -2.70 34.34 0.79
CA GLN A 38 -2.31 35.75 0.91
C GLN A 38 -2.10 36.37 -0.47
N ILE A 39 -2.90 37.41 -0.70
CA ILE A 39 -2.78 38.38 -1.77
C ILE A 39 -1.37 39.02 -1.70
N GLY A 40 -0.58 38.79 -2.76
CA GLY A 40 0.60 39.59 -3.11
C GLY A 40 1.94 39.23 -2.45
N SER A 41 2.65 38.23 -2.97
CA SER A 41 4.13 38.25 -3.12
C SER A 41 4.62 37.04 -3.93
N PRO A 42 5.42 37.22 -5.01
CA PRO A 42 6.03 36.12 -5.74
C PRO A 42 7.39 35.77 -5.11
N VAL A 43 7.41 35.01 -4.02
CA VAL A 43 8.61 34.26 -3.64
C VAL A 43 8.20 32.95 -2.99
N ASN A 44 8.54 31.82 -3.62
CA ASN A 44 8.64 30.52 -2.95
C ASN A 44 9.74 30.63 -1.87
N SER A 45 9.44 31.22 -0.71
CA SER A 45 10.40 31.39 0.38
C SER A 45 10.50 30.10 1.19
N ILE A 46 11.19 29.10 0.63
CA ILE A 46 11.51 27.84 1.29
C ILE A 46 12.45 28.12 2.48
N ILE A 47 12.10 27.60 3.67
CA ILE A 47 12.88 27.79 4.91
C ILE A 47 14.07 26.82 4.96
N GLU A 48 13.83 25.56 4.59
CA GLU A 48 14.82 24.48 4.50
C GLU A 48 14.21 23.37 3.61
N GLU A 49 15.03 22.68 2.83
CA GLU A 49 14.62 21.57 1.98
C GLU A 49 15.41 20.30 2.33
N ALA A 50 14.71 19.17 2.48
CA ALA A 50 15.33 17.89 2.77
C ALA A 50 15.00 16.87 1.67
N SER A 51 16.04 16.24 1.13
CA SER A 51 15.91 15.07 0.25
C SER A 51 16.50 13.83 0.93
N TYR A 52 15.83 12.70 0.76
CA TYR A 52 16.33 11.39 1.20
C TYR A 52 16.45 10.47 -0.01
N SER A 53 17.62 9.83 -0.14
CA SER A 53 17.90 8.82 -1.16
C SER A 53 18.28 7.51 -0.48
N GLY A 54 17.44 6.49 -0.66
CA GLY A 54 17.60 5.19 -0.02
C GLY A 54 16.37 4.31 -0.27
N ILE A 55 16.50 3.01 0.03
CA ILE A 55 15.41 2.05 -0.14
C ILE A 55 14.59 2.00 1.16
N ILE A 56 13.28 2.24 1.05
CA ILE A 56 12.30 2.02 2.12
C ILE A 56 11.36 0.92 1.66
N LEU A 57 11.43 -0.25 2.30
CA LEU A 57 10.58 -1.39 1.97
C LEU A 57 9.18 -1.22 2.56
N PRO A 58 8.14 -1.82 1.95
CA PRO A 58 6.82 -1.87 2.53
C PRO A 58 6.84 -2.53 3.92
N SER A 59 6.28 -1.86 4.93
CA SER A 59 6.17 -2.37 6.30
C SER A 59 5.06 -1.66 7.08
N THR A 60 4.59 -2.30 8.15
CA THR A 60 3.75 -1.65 9.16
C THR A 60 4.53 -0.69 10.05
N ASP A 61 5.85 -0.87 10.11
CA ASP A 61 6.76 -0.08 10.93
C ASP A 61 7.03 1.30 10.34
N TRP A 62 7.22 2.27 11.23
CA TRP A 62 7.60 3.63 10.86
C TRP A 62 9.13 3.79 10.80
N HIS A 63 9.63 4.30 9.68
CA HIS A 63 11.01 4.74 9.55
C HIS A 63 11.13 6.20 9.99
N THR A 64 12.01 6.47 10.95
CA THR A 64 12.29 7.83 11.41
C THR A 64 13.50 8.38 10.68
N LEU A 65 13.32 9.47 9.94
CA LEU A 65 14.38 10.16 9.21
C LEU A 65 14.61 11.52 9.87
N THR A 66 15.89 11.90 9.99
CA THR A 66 16.27 13.21 10.49
C THR A 66 17.20 13.88 9.49
N HIS A 67 16.77 15.05 9.02
CA HIS A 67 17.60 15.97 8.25
C HIS A 67 18.14 17.04 9.21
N HIS A 68 19.47 17.18 9.21
CA HIS A 68 20.20 18.18 9.97
C HIS A 68 20.62 19.30 9.01
N GLY A 69 19.68 20.20 8.71
CA GLY A 69 19.94 21.36 7.86
C GLY A 69 20.71 22.45 8.59
N ASN A 70 21.14 23.45 7.83
CA ASN A 70 21.89 24.60 8.37
C ASN A 70 20.96 25.61 9.06
N THR A 71 19.70 25.70 8.60
CA THR A 71 18.68 26.60 9.13
C THR A 71 17.73 25.86 10.07
N ALA A 72 17.34 24.63 9.73
CA ALA A 72 16.40 23.85 10.51
C ALA A 72 16.80 22.38 10.64
N ARG A 73 16.46 21.78 11.78
CA ARG A 73 16.49 20.33 11.97
C ARG A 73 15.09 19.76 11.78
N ILE A 74 14.97 18.82 10.87
CA ILE A 74 13.71 18.23 10.45
C ILE A 74 13.71 16.75 10.82
N THR A 75 12.84 16.33 11.74
CA THR A 75 12.63 14.92 12.06
C THR A 75 11.23 14.51 11.63
N TYR A 76 11.13 13.46 10.82
CA TYR A 76 9.87 12.99 10.27
C TYR A 76 9.80 11.47 10.22
N ARG A 77 8.59 10.94 10.12
CA ARG A 77 8.31 9.51 10.05
C ARG A 77 7.63 9.17 8.75
N VAL A 78 8.14 8.17 8.06
CA VAL A 78 7.60 7.65 6.80
C VAL A 78 7.40 6.14 6.88
N ARG A 79 6.40 5.63 6.18
CA ARG A 79 6.24 4.19 5.94
C ARG A 79 5.67 3.99 4.54
N VAL A 80 6.02 2.87 3.93
CA VAL A 80 5.43 2.43 2.66
C VAL A 80 4.46 1.31 2.99
N GLN A 81 3.24 1.40 2.48
CA GLN A 81 2.24 0.34 2.62
C GLN A 81 1.75 -0.02 1.23
N CYS A 82 1.59 -1.32 0.98
CA CYS A 82 0.90 -1.76 -0.23
C CYS A 82 -0.59 -1.46 -0.13
N ASP A 83 -1.23 -1.26 -1.27
CA ASP A 83 -2.68 -1.20 -1.35
C ASP A 83 -3.30 -2.55 -0.96
N ILE A 84 -4.60 -2.52 -0.68
CA ILE A 84 -5.37 -3.71 -0.35
C ILE A 84 -5.21 -4.73 -1.48
N HIS A 85 -4.93 -5.99 -1.14
CA HIS A 85 -4.70 -7.11 -2.06
C HIS A 85 -3.36 -7.06 -2.81
N TYR A 86 -2.48 -6.10 -2.53
CA TYR A 86 -1.12 -6.07 -3.07
C TYR A 86 -0.09 -6.48 -2.01
N PHE A 87 0.83 -7.33 -2.42
CA PHE A 87 1.82 -7.97 -1.56
C PHE A 87 3.20 -7.87 -2.18
N ASN A 88 4.20 -8.43 -1.48
CA ASN A 88 5.63 -8.43 -1.78
C ASN A 88 6.34 -7.07 -1.54
N SER A 89 7.67 -7.10 -1.62
CA SER A 89 8.54 -5.93 -1.36
C SER A 89 8.40 -4.78 -2.38
N THR A 90 7.68 -5.01 -3.47
CA THR A 90 7.45 -4.05 -4.55
C THR A 90 5.96 -3.68 -4.69
N CYS A 91 5.07 -4.22 -3.86
CA CYS A 91 3.62 -4.05 -3.95
C CYS A 91 3.04 -4.38 -5.35
N THR A 92 3.61 -5.36 -6.05
CA THR A 92 3.18 -5.73 -7.42
C THR A 92 2.39 -7.03 -7.46
N LYS A 93 2.50 -7.88 -6.44
CA LYS A 93 1.82 -9.17 -6.43
C LYS A 93 0.39 -8.98 -5.97
N PHE A 94 -0.56 -9.14 -6.88
CA PHE A 94 -1.98 -9.03 -6.60
C PHE A 94 -2.58 -10.37 -6.17
N CYS A 95 -3.27 -10.38 -5.03
CA CYS A 95 -4.11 -11.48 -4.60
C CYS A 95 -5.34 -10.98 -3.85
N ARG A 96 -6.50 -11.17 -4.45
CA ARG A 96 -7.80 -10.95 -3.82
C ARG A 96 -8.50 -12.30 -3.66
N PRO A 97 -8.97 -12.66 -2.45
CA PRO A 97 -9.72 -13.90 -2.25
C PRO A 97 -10.89 -14.02 -3.23
N ARG A 98 -11.09 -15.23 -3.74
CA ARG A 98 -12.12 -15.54 -4.74
C ARG A 98 -12.73 -16.90 -4.46
N ASP A 99 -14.04 -17.00 -4.60
CA ASP A 99 -14.80 -18.24 -4.50
C ASP A 99 -15.93 -18.21 -5.54
N ASP A 100 -15.58 -18.46 -6.79
CA ASP A 100 -16.48 -18.48 -7.93
C ASP A 100 -15.95 -19.46 -8.99
N LYS A 101 -16.65 -19.58 -10.14
CA LYS A 101 -16.27 -20.51 -11.22
C LYS A 101 -14.85 -20.35 -11.78
N PHE A 102 -14.16 -19.25 -11.48
CA PHE A 102 -12.79 -18.97 -11.93
C PHE A 102 -11.74 -19.25 -10.86
N GLY A 103 -12.12 -19.68 -9.66
CA GLY A 103 -11.18 -20.07 -8.61
C GLY A 103 -11.77 -20.04 -7.21
N HIS A 104 -11.23 -20.91 -6.36
CA HIS A 104 -11.64 -21.13 -4.99
C HIS A 104 -10.43 -21.04 -4.06
N TYR A 105 -10.06 -19.83 -3.63
CA TYR A 105 -8.85 -19.58 -2.85
C TYR A 105 -8.94 -18.40 -1.89
N HIS A 106 -8.14 -18.51 -0.82
CA HIS A 106 -7.72 -17.40 0.03
C HIS A 106 -6.33 -16.91 -0.40
N CYS A 107 -5.91 -15.77 0.15
CA CYS A 107 -4.59 -15.21 -0.07
C CYS A 107 -3.82 -15.27 1.24
N ASP A 108 -2.60 -15.81 1.21
CA ASP A 108 -1.72 -15.81 2.38
C ASP A 108 -1.06 -14.43 2.61
N ASN A 109 -0.23 -14.33 3.64
CA ASN A 109 0.50 -13.09 3.96
C ASN A 109 1.54 -12.69 2.90
N ASN A 110 1.94 -13.60 2.02
CA ASN A 110 2.85 -13.34 0.91
C ASN A 110 2.09 -13.00 -0.38
N GLY A 111 0.75 -13.01 -0.37
CA GLY A 111 -0.11 -12.87 -1.54
C GLY A 111 -0.15 -14.10 -2.45
N ASP A 112 0.28 -15.27 -1.97
CA ASP A 112 0.09 -16.55 -2.65
C ASP A 112 -1.34 -17.05 -2.50
N LYS A 113 -1.82 -17.78 -3.51
CA LYS A 113 -3.16 -18.38 -3.49
C LYS A 113 -3.12 -19.67 -2.68
N GLU A 114 -3.94 -19.75 -1.65
CA GLU A 114 -4.21 -20.96 -0.88
C GLU A 114 -5.55 -21.53 -1.30
N CYS A 115 -5.55 -22.69 -1.95
CA CYS A 115 -6.79 -23.31 -2.40
C CYS A 115 -7.69 -23.69 -1.22
N ILE A 116 -8.98 -23.39 -1.33
CA ILE A 116 -10.00 -23.87 -0.41
C ILE A 116 -10.01 -25.40 -0.47
N GLY A 117 -10.29 -26.06 0.66
CA GLY A 117 -10.28 -27.52 0.77
C GLY A 117 -11.08 -28.19 -0.34
N GLY A 118 -10.45 -29.13 -1.05
CA GLY A 118 -11.05 -29.84 -2.17
C GLY A 118 -10.83 -29.20 -3.55
N TRP A 119 -10.06 -28.11 -3.65
CA TRP A 119 -9.68 -27.46 -4.91
C TRP A 119 -8.17 -27.53 -5.15
N ARG A 120 -7.77 -27.50 -6.43
CA ARG A 120 -6.37 -27.48 -6.89
C ARG A 120 -6.25 -26.73 -8.22
N GLY A 121 -5.02 -26.61 -8.73
CA GLY A 121 -4.70 -25.85 -9.95
C GLY A 121 -4.05 -24.51 -9.62
N ALA A 122 -3.57 -23.81 -10.63
CA ALA A 122 -2.84 -22.54 -10.44
C ALA A 122 -3.76 -21.41 -9.94
N ASN A 123 -5.07 -21.52 -10.18
CA ASN A 123 -6.08 -20.60 -9.70
C ASN A 123 -7.13 -21.30 -8.82
N CYS A 124 -6.83 -22.50 -8.33
CA CYS A 124 -7.74 -23.30 -7.51
C CYS A 124 -9.10 -23.51 -8.19
N GLU A 125 -9.07 -23.77 -9.49
CA GLU A 125 -10.23 -23.90 -10.39
C GLU A 125 -10.62 -25.36 -10.66
N ILE A 126 -9.78 -26.32 -10.25
CA ILE A 126 -9.98 -27.74 -10.51
C ILE A 126 -10.46 -28.42 -9.22
N ALA A 127 -11.63 -29.04 -9.26
CA ALA A 127 -12.13 -29.83 -8.15
C ALA A 127 -11.29 -31.11 -7.94
N VAL A 128 -11.08 -31.48 -6.68
CA VAL A 128 -10.48 -32.75 -6.28
C VAL A 128 -11.59 -33.80 -6.20
N CYS A 129 -11.56 -34.77 -7.10
CA CYS A 129 -12.58 -35.81 -7.17
C CYS A 129 -12.49 -36.79 -6.00
N LYS A 130 -13.57 -37.55 -5.81
CA LYS A 130 -13.63 -38.61 -4.80
C LYS A 130 -12.45 -39.58 -4.94
N THR A 131 -11.90 -40.04 -3.83
CA THR A 131 -10.88 -41.11 -3.83
C THR A 131 -11.41 -42.34 -4.56
N GLY A 132 -10.61 -42.88 -5.49
CA GLY A 132 -10.99 -44.02 -6.33
C GLY A 132 -11.74 -43.66 -7.61
N CYS A 133 -11.99 -42.37 -7.88
CA CYS A 133 -12.52 -41.94 -9.17
C CYS A 133 -11.52 -42.26 -10.30
N HIS A 134 -12.02 -42.74 -11.44
CA HIS A 134 -11.15 -43.24 -12.51
C HIS A 134 -10.29 -42.09 -13.09
N PRO A 135 -8.95 -42.21 -13.15
CA PRO A 135 -8.09 -41.07 -13.48
C PRO A 135 -8.21 -40.57 -14.93
N ILE A 136 -8.74 -41.41 -15.83
CA ILE A 136 -8.89 -41.10 -17.26
C ILE A 136 -10.37 -40.91 -17.65
N HIS A 137 -11.30 -41.51 -16.90
CA HIS A 137 -12.72 -41.63 -17.31
C HIS A 137 -13.68 -41.08 -16.27
N GLY A 138 -13.17 -40.71 -15.09
CA GLY A 138 -13.94 -40.08 -14.03
C GLY A 138 -13.70 -38.57 -14.04
N LYS A 139 -14.76 -37.80 -13.86
CA LYS A 139 -14.69 -36.34 -13.74
C LYS A 139 -15.49 -35.85 -12.52
N CYS A 140 -15.22 -34.63 -12.09
CA CYS A 140 -16.00 -33.98 -11.05
C CYS A 140 -15.97 -32.47 -11.23
N ASP A 141 -17.14 -31.85 -11.19
CA ASP A 141 -17.28 -30.38 -11.21
C ASP A 141 -17.31 -29.78 -9.80
N GLN A 142 -17.45 -30.63 -8.78
CA GLN A 142 -17.45 -30.27 -7.36
C GLN A 142 -16.54 -31.21 -6.57
N PRO A 143 -15.88 -30.73 -5.50
CA PRO A 143 -15.03 -31.56 -4.67
C PRO A 143 -15.76 -32.80 -4.13
N GLY A 144 -15.12 -33.96 -4.23
CA GLY A 144 -15.71 -35.24 -3.79
C GLY A 144 -16.75 -35.85 -4.72
N GLY A 145 -17.06 -35.23 -5.87
CA GLY A 145 -17.85 -35.83 -6.94
C GLY A 145 -17.08 -36.92 -7.71
N CYS A 146 -17.81 -37.74 -8.47
CA CYS A 146 -17.27 -38.63 -9.50
C CYS A 146 -18.39 -39.02 -10.46
N GLU A 147 -18.27 -38.61 -11.71
CA GLU A 147 -19.11 -38.99 -12.85
C GLU A 147 -18.31 -39.81 -13.85
#